data_AF-A0A356XH93-F1
#
_entry.id   AF-A0A356XH93-F1
#
_cell.length_a   1.000
_cell.length_b   1.000
_cell.length_c   1.000
_cell.angle_alpha   90.00
_cell.angle_beta   90.00
_cell.angle_gamma   90.00
#
_symmetry.space_group_name_H-M   'P 1'
#
loop_
_entity.id
_entity.type
_entity.pdbx_description
1 polymer ?
#
loop_
_entity_poly.entity_id
_entity_poly.type
_entity_poly.pdbx_seq_one_letter_code
_entity_poly.pdbx_strand_id
1 'polypeptide(L)'
;MVNTYKKDSYEVYLEKYKGALSPATEVVINAVDYKTLYNGMQVESIADLGGKTGPFLRMGDEGGIEWEVDVPETGFYNILLQYYPIKGKSSTIERELYVDGDLPFEGARSFILSRVWGDKGEKIVTSDGNEFRPNQVEKPMWRDTYVSGTLGYTMSNFKFYFTAGKHTLRFNSIREPVVINTITLKQEKPTPTYAQYMASLASKGVRDSQGQQIKIQAEGAVYKSDPVLYARSDRSSPVTEPYHLTKLKLNTLGGLNWRYSRMWVTWEFDVQQDGLYQIDLRCKQDFNVDTASTRKILIDGEVPYQELENVVTR
;
A
#
# COMPACT_ATOMS: atom_id res chain seq x y z
N MET A 1 -17.04 -4.76 -32.62
CA MET A 1 -16.96 -5.22 -31.22
C MET A 1 -17.19 -4.02 -30.33
N VAL A 2 -18.43 -3.80 -29.89
CA VAL A 2 -18.74 -2.74 -28.92
C VAL A 2 -18.21 -3.18 -27.56
N ASN A 3 -17.55 -2.26 -26.89
CA ASN A 3 -16.61 -2.44 -25.79
C ASN A 3 -17.25 -3.09 -24.54
N THR A 4 -17.26 -4.43 -24.46
CA THR A 4 -17.83 -5.20 -23.33
C THR A 4 -17.16 -4.84 -21.99
N TYR A 5 -15.89 -4.40 -22.01
CA TYR A 5 -15.14 -3.96 -20.84
C TYR A 5 -15.71 -2.71 -20.14
N LYS A 6 -16.50 -1.87 -20.83
CA LYS A 6 -17.00 -0.64 -20.22
C LYS A 6 -18.20 -0.88 -19.31
N LYS A 7 -19.01 -1.92 -19.57
CA LYS A 7 -20.31 -2.13 -18.91
C LYS A 7 -20.18 -2.46 -17.42
N ASP A 8 -19.14 -3.18 -17.03
CA ASP A 8 -18.92 -3.64 -15.65
C ASP A 8 -17.72 -2.91 -15.00
N SER A 9 -17.41 -1.70 -15.48
CA SER A 9 -16.31 -0.87 -14.96
C SER A 9 -16.67 -0.20 -13.63
N TYR A 10 -15.65 0.19 -12.86
CA TYR A 10 -15.85 0.90 -11.60
C TYR A 10 -16.51 2.27 -11.80
N GLU A 11 -16.23 2.95 -12.91
CA GLU A 11 -16.86 4.23 -13.26
C GLU A 11 -18.37 4.06 -13.50
N VAL A 12 -18.78 2.97 -14.16
CA VAL A 12 -20.20 2.65 -14.33
C VAL A 12 -20.85 2.29 -13.00
N TYR A 13 -20.13 1.57 -12.12
CA TYR A 13 -20.61 1.29 -10.76
C TYR A 13 -20.85 2.57 -9.94
N LEU A 14 -19.94 3.54 -10.00
CA LEU A 14 -20.10 4.83 -9.34
C LEU A 14 -21.28 5.63 -9.91
N GLU A 15 -21.44 5.67 -11.23
CA GLU A 15 -22.56 6.38 -11.87
C GLU A 15 -23.91 5.72 -11.56
N LYS A 16 -23.96 4.39 -11.41
CA LYS A 16 -25.18 3.65 -10.99
C LYS A 16 -25.72 4.15 -9.64
N TYR A 17 -24.84 4.49 -8.70
CA TYR A 17 -25.20 4.96 -7.36
C TYR A 17 -24.85 6.44 -7.16
N LYS A 18 -24.86 7.23 -8.23
CA LYS A 18 -24.59 8.66 -8.16
C LYS A 18 -25.54 9.36 -7.19
N GLY A 19 -24.98 10.20 -6.33
CA GLY A 19 -25.73 10.90 -5.28
C GLY A 19 -25.91 10.10 -3.99
N ALA A 20 -25.44 8.85 -3.93
CA ALA A 20 -25.36 8.13 -2.66
C ALA A 20 -24.50 8.90 -1.64
N LEU A 21 -24.92 8.85 -0.38
CA LEU A 21 -24.21 9.48 0.73
C LEU A 21 -22.88 8.77 1.00
N SER A 22 -22.03 9.41 1.79
CA SER A 22 -20.79 8.82 2.33
C SER A 22 -20.82 8.96 3.86
N PRO A 23 -21.53 8.06 4.56
CA PRO A 23 -21.72 8.15 6.01
C PRO A 23 -20.38 8.11 6.74
N ALA A 24 -20.25 8.89 7.82
CA ALA A 24 -19.03 8.90 8.65
C ALA A 24 -18.89 7.65 9.54
N THR A 25 -19.89 6.77 9.51
CA THR A 25 -19.99 5.60 10.37
C THR A 25 -18.96 4.54 10.01
N GLU A 26 -18.42 3.89 11.04
CA GLU A 26 -17.43 2.82 10.93
C GLU A 26 -18.05 1.50 11.40
N VAL A 27 -17.92 0.46 10.58
CA VAL A 27 -18.35 -0.90 10.91
C VAL A 27 -17.12 -1.81 10.88
N VAL A 28 -16.76 -2.35 12.04
CA VAL A 28 -15.60 -3.23 12.20
C VAL A 28 -16.06 -4.68 12.26
N ILE A 29 -15.45 -5.52 11.44
CA ILE A 29 -15.64 -6.98 11.40
C ILE A 29 -14.33 -7.61 11.85
N ASN A 30 -14.35 -8.39 12.94
CA ASN A 30 -13.19 -9.22 13.28
C ASN A 30 -13.13 -10.37 12.29
N ALA A 31 -11.97 -10.60 11.68
CA ALA A 31 -11.85 -11.59 10.62
C ALA A 31 -12.18 -13.01 11.09
N VAL A 32 -11.98 -13.32 12.37
CA VAL A 32 -12.32 -14.63 12.96
C VAL A 32 -13.83 -14.89 13.06
N ASP A 33 -14.69 -13.87 12.97
CA ASP A 33 -16.14 -13.99 13.10
C ASP A 33 -16.85 -14.38 11.78
N TYR A 34 -16.12 -15.04 10.86
CA TYR A 34 -16.65 -15.51 9.58
C TYR A 34 -17.81 -16.49 9.76
N LYS A 35 -18.67 -16.59 8.73
CA LYS A 35 -19.89 -17.41 8.75
C LYS A 35 -19.79 -18.64 7.87
N THR A 36 -19.23 -18.47 6.66
CA THR A 36 -19.25 -19.53 5.65
C THR A 36 -17.88 -19.70 5.02
N LEU A 37 -17.47 -20.95 4.82
CA LEU A 37 -16.28 -21.35 4.06
C LEU A 37 -16.72 -21.96 2.73
N TYR A 38 -16.00 -21.62 1.67
CA TYR A 38 -16.24 -22.09 0.30
C TYR A 38 -15.04 -22.89 -0.21
N ASN A 39 -15.32 -23.90 -1.03
CA ASN A 39 -14.32 -24.64 -1.81
C ASN A 39 -13.11 -25.11 -0.99
N GLY A 40 -13.35 -25.67 0.20
CA GLY A 40 -12.30 -26.25 1.04
C GLY A 40 -11.33 -25.24 1.67
N MET A 41 -11.70 -23.95 1.77
CA MET A 41 -10.90 -22.91 2.42
C MET A 41 -10.36 -23.36 3.78
N GLN A 42 -9.03 -23.31 3.92
CA GLN A 42 -8.32 -23.66 5.15
C GLN A 42 -8.17 -22.41 6.02
N VAL A 43 -8.62 -22.50 7.27
CA VAL A 43 -8.57 -21.42 8.25
C VAL A 43 -8.00 -21.87 9.58
N GLU A 44 -7.33 -20.95 10.26
CA GLU A 44 -6.78 -21.16 11.61
C GLU A 44 -6.85 -19.84 12.38
N SER A 45 -7.20 -19.90 13.66
CA SER A 45 -7.12 -18.75 14.55
C SER A 45 -5.73 -18.71 15.21
N ILE A 46 -5.01 -17.62 15.01
CA ILE A 46 -3.69 -17.36 15.59
C ILE A 46 -3.86 -16.40 16.75
N ALA A 47 -3.28 -16.71 17.92
CA ALA A 47 -3.39 -15.88 19.13
C ALA A 47 -2.33 -14.77 19.20
N ASP A 48 -1.11 -15.03 18.70
CA ASP A 48 0.03 -14.13 18.79
C ASP A 48 0.74 -14.04 17.45
N LEU A 49 0.84 -12.83 16.89
CA LEU A 49 1.51 -12.59 15.61
C LEU A 49 2.03 -11.16 15.51
N GLY A 50 3.29 -11.01 15.09
CA GLY A 50 3.86 -9.70 14.80
C GLY A 50 3.87 -8.75 15.99
N GLY A 51 4.05 -9.26 17.22
CA GLY A 51 4.06 -8.48 18.45
C GLY A 51 2.68 -8.02 18.94
N LYS A 52 1.59 -8.51 18.33
CA LYS A 52 0.21 -8.29 18.79
C LYS A 52 -0.40 -9.61 19.27
N THR A 53 -1.31 -9.51 20.23
CA THR A 53 -2.12 -10.62 20.73
C THR A 53 -3.58 -10.36 20.38
N GLY A 54 -4.29 -11.39 19.91
CA GLY A 54 -5.70 -11.32 19.53
C GLY A 54 -6.07 -12.53 18.69
N PRO A 55 -7.36 -12.79 18.46
CA PRO A 55 -7.76 -13.83 17.53
C PRO A 55 -7.60 -13.30 16.10
N PHE A 56 -6.54 -13.73 15.42
CA PHE A 56 -6.27 -13.38 14.03
C PHE A 56 -6.60 -14.55 13.10
N LEU A 57 -7.26 -14.28 11.98
CA LEU A 57 -7.64 -15.32 11.04
C LEU A 57 -6.52 -15.55 10.03
N ARG A 58 -5.87 -16.72 10.07
CA ARG A 58 -5.09 -17.23 8.94
C ARG A 58 -6.03 -17.77 7.88
N MET A 59 -5.89 -17.26 6.66
CA MET A 59 -6.63 -17.68 5.47
C MET A 59 -5.66 -18.35 4.47
N GLY A 60 -6.04 -19.53 3.99
CA GLY A 60 -5.30 -20.28 2.95
C GLY A 60 -5.25 -19.58 1.59
N ASP A 61 -4.56 -20.20 0.63
CA ASP A 61 -4.38 -19.70 -0.73
C ASP A 61 -5.41 -20.24 -1.75
N GLU A 62 -6.37 -21.05 -1.31
CA GLU A 62 -7.48 -21.58 -2.13
C GLU A 62 -8.80 -21.53 -1.36
N GLY A 63 -9.90 -21.29 -2.08
CA GLY A 63 -11.27 -21.27 -1.58
C GLY A 63 -11.79 -19.87 -1.27
N GLY A 64 -12.86 -19.77 -0.49
CA GLY A 64 -13.43 -18.49 -0.07
C GLY A 64 -13.91 -18.48 1.36
N ILE A 65 -14.04 -17.28 1.93
CA ILE A 65 -14.57 -17.04 3.26
C ILE A 65 -15.53 -15.85 3.22
N GLU A 66 -16.64 -15.96 3.91
CA GLU A 66 -17.69 -14.95 3.93
C GLU A 66 -18.04 -14.52 5.35
N TRP A 67 -18.22 -13.21 5.50
CA TRP A 67 -18.69 -12.55 6.70
C TRP A 67 -20.06 -11.93 6.47
N GLU A 68 -20.87 -11.90 7.52
CA GLU A 68 -22.06 -11.03 7.57
C GLU A 68 -21.67 -9.70 8.20
N VAL A 69 -22.23 -8.62 7.67
CA VAL A 69 -22.06 -7.26 8.19
C VAL A 69 -23.40 -6.55 8.28
N ASP A 70 -23.65 -5.88 9.40
CA ASP A 70 -24.83 -5.03 9.57
C ASP A 70 -24.41 -3.57 9.34
N VAL A 71 -24.90 -3.00 8.25
CA VAL A 71 -24.58 -1.64 7.83
C VAL A 71 -25.65 -0.69 8.37
N PRO A 72 -25.31 0.25 9.25
CA PRO A 72 -26.33 1.09 9.91
C PRO A 72 -26.91 2.18 8.99
N GLU A 73 -26.15 2.64 8.00
CA GLU A 73 -26.54 3.76 7.12
C GLU A 73 -26.29 3.43 5.66
N THR A 74 -27.24 3.77 4.80
CA THR A 74 -27.09 3.58 3.35
C THR A 74 -26.06 4.55 2.78
N GLY A 75 -25.11 4.05 1.99
CA GLY A 75 -24.16 4.90 1.29
C GLY A 75 -22.93 4.15 0.79
N PHE A 76 -21.96 4.93 0.31
CA PHE A 76 -20.65 4.43 -0.07
C PHE A 76 -19.73 4.29 1.13
N TYR A 77 -19.00 3.18 1.19
CA TYR A 77 -17.96 2.89 2.16
C TYR A 77 -16.68 2.44 1.44
N ASN A 78 -15.51 2.78 1.99
CA ASN A 78 -14.28 2.09 1.66
C ASN A 78 -14.12 0.87 2.57
N ILE A 79 -13.39 -0.14 2.09
CA ILE A 79 -13.05 -1.33 2.88
C ILE A 79 -11.58 -1.24 3.26
N LEU A 80 -11.29 -1.05 4.55
CA LEU A 80 -9.95 -1.09 5.11
C LEU A 80 -9.66 -2.50 5.66
N LEU A 81 -8.49 -3.03 5.34
CA LEU A 81 -8.02 -4.33 5.83
C LEU A 81 -6.79 -4.13 6.69
N GLN A 82 -6.82 -4.69 7.91
CA GLN A 82 -5.61 -4.92 8.68
C GLN A 82 -5.16 -6.37 8.48
N TYR A 83 -3.99 -6.55 7.89
CA TYR A 83 -3.47 -7.86 7.51
C TYR A 83 -1.98 -8.03 7.86
N TYR A 84 -1.53 -9.28 7.86
CA TYR A 84 -0.15 -9.67 8.07
C TYR A 84 0.25 -10.70 7.00
N PRO A 85 1.21 -10.40 6.12
CA PRO A 85 1.69 -11.36 5.14
C PRO A 85 2.46 -12.48 5.85
N ILE A 86 2.12 -13.74 5.56
CA ILE A 86 2.80 -14.91 6.13
C ILE A 86 3.54 -15.70 5.04
N LYS A 87 4.47 -16.56 5.46
CA LYS A 87 5.26 -17.38 4.53
C LYS A 87 4.35 -18.12 3.55
N GLY A 88 4.65 -17.98 2.27
CA GLY A 88 3.99 -18.67 1.17
C GLY A 88 5.01 -19.02 0.08
N LYS A 89 4.69 -18.77 -1.19
CA LYS A 89 5.60 -18.98 -2.34
C LYS A 89 6.26 -17.66 -2.79
N SER A 90 6.20 -16.65 -1.93
CA SER A 90 6.80 -15.32 -2.10
C SER A 90 6.27 -14.50 -3.29
N SER A 91 5.14 -14.88 -3.86
CA SER A 91 4.39 -14.03 -4.80
C SER A 91 3.51 -13.03 -4.05
N THR A 92 2.99 -12.05 -4.77
CA THR A 92 2.00 -11.11 -4.24
C THR A 92 0.75 -11.84 -3.75
N ILE A 93 0.21 -11.40 -2.61
CA ILE A 93 -1.05 -11.93 -2.08
C ILE A 93 -2.20 -11.29 -2.83
N GLU A 94 -3.12 -12.10 -3.34
CA GLU A 94 -4.21 -11.62 -4.18
C GLU A 94 -5.54 -12.25 -3.75
N ARG A 95 -6.57 -11.40 -3.72
CA ARG A 95 -7.93 -11.77 -3.32
C ARG A 95 -8.94 -11.19 -4.30
N GLU A 96 -10.06 -11.87 -4.42
CA GLU A 96 -11.25 -11.40 -5.13
C GLU A 96 -12.34 -11.07 -4.11
N LEU A 97 -13.10 -9.99 -4.32
CA LEU A 97 -14.16 -9.53 -3.40
C LEU A 97 -15.54 -9.66 -4.04
N TYR A 98 -16.47 -10.28 -3.31
CA TYR A 98 -17.91 -10.25 -3.57
C TYR A 98 -18.64 -9.52 -2.45
N VAL A 99 -19.70 -8.81 -2.84
CA VAL A 99 -20.68 -8.20 -1.92
C VAL A 99 -22.04 -8.79 -2.24
N ASP A 100 -22.74 -9.31 -1.22
CA ASP A 100 -24.05 -9.96 -1.36
C ASP A 100 -24.08 -11.10 -2.40
N GLY A 101 -22.96 -11.83 -2.51
CA GLY A 101 -22.81 -12.94 -3.46
C GLY A 101 -22.45 -12.52 -4.89
N ASP A 102 -22.47 -11.22 -5.22
CA ASP A 102 -22.18 -10.66 -6.54
C ASP A 102 -20.80 -9.99 -6.60
N LEU A 103 -20.18 -10.05 -7.78
CA LEU A 103 -18.97 -9.29 -8.08
C LEU A 103 -19.40 -7.83 -8.35
N PRO A 104 -19.01 -6.83 -7.53
CA PRO A 104 -19.57 -5.48 -7.65
C PRO A 104 -19.27 -4.80 -8.99
N PHE A 105 -18.05 -5.01 -9.51
CA PHE A 105 -17.52 -4.52 -10.79
C PHE A 105 -16.23 -5.28 -11.11
N GLU A 106 -15.75 -5.20 -12.35
CA GLU A 106 -14.61 -5.99 -12.84
C GLU A 106 -13.32 -5.78 -12.03
N GLY A 107 -13.08 -4.55 -11.57
CA GLY A 107 -11.95 -4.22 -10.70
C GLY A 107 -11.94 -4.92 -9.34
N ALA A 108 -13.08 -5.45 -8.87
CA ALA A 108 -13.15 -6.22 -7.61
C ALA A 108 -12.72 -7.68 -7.78
N ARG A 109 -12.47 -8.15 -9.01
CA ARG A 109 -11.93 -9.50 -9.29
C ARG A 109 -10.55 -9.72 -8.69
N SER A 110 -9.84 -8.65 -8.41
CA SER A 110 -8.46 -8.70 -7.96
C SER A 110 -8.12 -7.45 -7.18
N PHE A 111 -7.74 -7.64 -5.92
CA PHE A 111 -7.00 -6.67 -5.14
C PHE A 111 -5.75 -7.32 -4.55
N ILE A 112 -4.70 -6.52 -4.43
CA ILE A 112 -3.37 -6.96 -4.00
C ILE A 112 -3.12 -6.54 -2.55
N LEU A 113 -2.62 -7.48 -1.77
CA LEU A 113 -2.01 -7.24 -0.46
C LEU A 113 -0.50 -7.40 -0.61
N SER A 114 0.25 -6.31 -0.55
CA SER A 114 1.71 -6.37 -0.73
C SER A 114 2.36 -7.14 0.41
N ARG A 115 3.34 -7.99 0.08
CA ARG A 115 4.31 -8.49 1.05
C ARG A 115 5.27 -7.37 1.44
N VAL A 116 6.07 -7.61 2.49
CA VAL A 116 7.09 -6.67 2.95
C VAL A 116 8.45 -7.31 2.81
N TRP A 117 9.35 -6.63 2.15
CA TRP A 117 10.70 -7.09 1.81
C TRP A 117 11.75 -6.14 2.34
N GLY A 118 12.94 -6.66 2.59
CA GLY A 118 14.11 -5.85 2.88
C GLY A 118 15.40 -6.62 2.61
N ASP A 119 16.50 -5.91 2.77
CA ASP A 119 17.83 -6.47 2.60
C ASP A 119 18.14 -7.47 3.72
N LYS A 120 18.71 -8.63 3.38
CA LYS A 120 19.08 -9.69 4.35
C LYS A 120 20.22 -9.26 5.29
N GLY A 121 20.99 -8.27 4.90
CA GLY A 121 22.14 -7.74 5.63
C GLY A 121 22.80 -6.62 4.84
N GLU A 122 24.05 -6.33 5.16
CA GLU A 122 24.82 -5.27 4.48
C GLU A 122 25.12 -5.61 3.01
N LYS A 123 25.40 -4.56 2.24
CA LYS A 123 25.93 -4.71 0.88
C LYS A 123 27.25 -5.47 0.88
N ILE A 124 27.46 -6.27 -0.17
CA ILE A 124 28.68 -7.05 -0.35
C ILE A 124 29.71 -6.17 -1.05
N VAL A 125 30.88 -6.00 -0.43
CA VAL A 125 31.99 -5.22 -1.00
C VAL A 125 33.12 -6.18 -1.39
N THR A 126 33.49 -6.19 -2.66
CA THR A 126 34.61 -7.00 -3.15
C THR A 126 35.96 -6.35 -2.81
N SER A 127 37.04 -7.12 -2.86
CA SER A 127 38.40 -6.62 -2.61
C SER A 127 38.83 -5.50 -3.57
N ASP A 128 38.27 -5.47 -4.78
CA ASP A 128 38.49 -4.40 -5.75
C ASP A 128 37.52 -3.22 -5.61
N GLY A 129 36.67 -3.20 -4.56
CA GLY A 129 35.84 -2.06 -4.17
C GLY A 129 34.49 -1.92 -4.86
N ASN A 130 34.06 -2.93 -5.64
CA ASN A 130 32.71 -2.99 -6.20
C ASN A 130 31.70 -3.40 -5.11
N GLU A 131 30.48 -2.87 -5.25
CA GLU A 131 29.38 -3.11 -4.32
C GLU A 131 28.26 -3.89 -5.00
N PHE A 132 27.82 -4.95 -4.35
CA PHE A 132 26.73 -5.80 -4.79
C PHE A 132 25.64 -5.81 -3.74
N ARG A 133 24.40 -5.77 -4.21
CA ARG A 133 23.23 -5.79 -3.32
C ARG A 133 23.19 -7.11 -2.54
N PRO A 134 22.73 -7.07 -1.28
CA PRO A 134 22.44 -8.29 -0.53
C PRO A 134 21.21 -9.00 -1.13
N ASN A 135 21.04 -10.26 -0.74
CA ASN A 135 19.79 -10.97 -1.01
C ASN A 135 18.62 -10.27 -0.33
N GLN A 136 17.43 -10.33 -0.95
CA GLN A 136 16.20 -9.85 -0.33
C GLN A 136 15.58 -10.95 0.52
N VAL A 137 14.96 -10.58 1.63
CA VAL A 137 14.19 -11.45 2.52
C VAL A 137 12.86 -10.81 2.87
N GLU A 138 11.85 -11.64 3.15
CA GLU A 138 10.59 -11.14 3.68
C GLU A 138 10.80 -10.61 5.11
N LYS A 139 10.26 -9.43 5.38
CA LYS A 139 10.21 -8.78 6.69
C LYS A 139 8.75 -8.54 7.07
N PRO A 140 7.96 -9.60 7.31
CA PRO A 140 6.53 -9.47 7.48
C PRO A 140 6.19 -8.62 8.71
N MET A 141 5.16 -7.78 8.59
CA MET A 141 4.67 -6.90 9.64
C MET A 141 3.19 -6.61 9.41
N TRP A 142 2.51 -6.09 10.42
CA TRP A 142 1.12 -5.64 10.29
C TRP A 142 1.02 -4.48 9.30
N ARG A 143 0.00 -4.53 8.44
CA ARG A 143 -0.26 -3.56 7.38
C ARG A 143 -1.74 -3.22 7.35
N ASP A 144 -2.03 -1.94 7.17
CA ASP A 144 -3.36 -1.45 6.85
C ASP A 144 -3.40 -1.07 5.36
N THR A 145 -4.43 -1.53 4.65
CA THR A 145 -4.64 -1.15 3.24
C THR A 145 -6.12 -1.09 2.90
N TYR A 146 -6.50 -0.10 2.10
CA TYR A 146 -7.83 -0.09 1.50
C TYR A 146 -7.88 -1.04 0.31
N VAL A 147 -9.04 -1.67 0.11
CA VAL A 147 -9.34 -2.43 -1.10
C VAL A 147 -9.32 -1.46 -2.29
N SER A 148 -8.53 -1.81 -3.29
CA SER A 148 -8.30 -0.99 -4.48
C SER A 148 -7.89 -1.88 -5.65
N GLY A 149 -8.03 -1.34 -6.86
CA GLY A 149 -7.77 -2.09 -8.09
C GLY A 149 -6.28 -2.35 -8.31
N THR A 150 -5.99 -3.50 -8.91
CA THR A 150 -4.64 -3.85 -9.38
C THR A 150 -4.25 -3.15 -10.67
N LEU A 151 -5.25 -2.74 -11.45
CA LEU A 151 -5.05 -1.99 -12.68
C LEU A 151 -4.94 -0.50 -12.34
N GLY A 152 -3.83 0.14 -12.75
CA GLY A 152 -3.51 1.55 -12.50
C GLY A 152 -4.45 2.57 -13.15
N TYR A 153 -5.61 2.16 -13.69
CA TYR A 153 -6.59 3.07 -14.29
C TYR A 153 -7.31 3.92 -13.23
N THR A 154 -7.45 3.40 -12.00
CA THR A 154 -7.93 4.18 -10.85
C THR A 154 -6.88 4.22 -9.74
N MET A 155 -6.39 5.44 -9.47
CA MET A 155 -5.43 5.71 -8.41
C MET A 155 -6.07 5.74 -7.02
N SER A 156 -7.39 5.95 -6.93
CA SER A 156 -8.14 5.99 -5.68
C SER A 156 -8.49 4.59 -5.15
N ASN A 157 -8.78 4.52 -3.86
CA ASN A 157 -9.36 3.33 -3.25
C ASN A 157 -10.80 3.12 -3.71
N PHE A 158 -11.25 1.88 -3.74
CA PHE A 158 -12.62 1.58 -4.16
C PHE A 158 -13.61 1.93 -3.07
N LYS A 159 -14.76 2.43 -3.51
CA LYS A 159 -15.96 2.66 -2.72
C LYS A 159 -17.00 1.62 -3.11
N PHE A 160 -17.66 1.04 -2.12
CA PHE A 160 -18.69 0.04 -2.27
C PHE A 160 -19.97 0.60 -1.67
N TYR A 161 -21.05 0.54 -2.44
CA TYR A 161 -22.37 0.98 -2.01
C TYR A 161 -23.04 -0.12 -1.20
N PHE A 162 -23.52 0.24 -0.02
CA PHE A 162 -24.32 -0.62 0.85
C PHE A 162 -25.63 0.07 1.17
N THR A 163 -26.69 -0.72 1.32
CA THR A 163 -27.93 -0.26 1.94
C THR A 163 -27.85 -0.40 3.45
N ALA A 164 -28.77 0.21 4.19
CA ALA A 164 -28.89 -0.05 5.62
C ALA A 164 -29.45 -1.46 5.83
N GLY A 165 -28.83 -2.24 6.72
CA GLY A 165 -29.20 -3.61 7.06
C GLY A 165 -28.09 -4.62 6.77
N LYS A 166 -28.49 -5.89 6.66
CA LYS A 166 -27.56 -7.02 6.54
C LYS A 166 -27.03 -7.16 5.12
N HIS A 167 -25.72 -7.35 5.04
CA HIS A 167 -24.97 -7.63 3.82
C HIS A 167 -23.98 -8.77 4.04
N THR A 168 -23.47 -9.36 2.96
CA THR A 168 -22.34 -10.30 3.02
C THR A 168 -21.12 -9.77 2.30
N LEU A 169 -19.94 -10.05 2.87
CA LEU A 169 -18.65 -9.79 2.23
C LEU A 169 -17.93 -11.13 2.09
N ARG A 170 -17.55 -11.49 0.87
CA ARG A 170 -16.77 -12.71 0.62
C ARG A 170 -15.44 -12.40 -0.03
N PHE A 171 -14.37 -12.93 0.55
CA PHE A 171 -13.07 -12.97 -0.07
C PHE A 171 -12.77 -14.36 -0.61
N ASN A 172 -12.43 -14.45 -1.89
CA ASN A 172 -11.88 -15.65 -2.49
C ASN A 172 -10.36 -15.52 -2.59
N SER A 173 -9.64 -16.57 -2.24
CA SER A 173 -8.20 -16.66 -2.45
C SER A 173 -7.90 -16.95 -3.92
N ILE A 174 -7.12 -16.06 -4.54
CA ILE A 174 -6.55 -16.28 -5.87
C ILE A 174 -5.15 -16.87 -5.75
N ARG A 175 -4.33 -16.31 -4.85
CA ARG A 175 -2.99 -16.82 -4.54
C ARG A 175 -2.49 -16.33 -3.19
N GLU A 176 -1.58 -17.12 -2.62
CA GLU A 176 -0.82 -16.90 -1.40
C GLU A 176 -1.68 -16.79 -0.13
N PRO A 177 -1.23 -17.35 1.00
CA PRO A 177 -1.95 -17.25 2.27
C PRO A 177 -1.69 -15.90 2.94
N VAL A 178 -2.60 -15.50 3.83
CA VAL A 178 -2.52 -14.24 4.58
C VAL A 178 -3.17 -14.39 5.96
N VAL A 179 -2.76 -13.56 6.91
CA VAL A 179 -3.49 -13.40 8.16
C VAL A 179 -4.24 -12.07 8.13
N ILE A 180 -5.53 -12.08 8.47
CA ILE A 180 -6.38 -10.89 8.57
C ILE A 180 -6.78 -10.70 10.03
N ASN A 181 -6.65 -9.47 10.53
CA ASN A 181 -7.18 -9.09 11.84
C ASN A 181 -8.60 -8.54 11.69
N THR A 182 -8.74 -7.43 10.94
CA THR A 182 -10.03 -6.75 10.79
C THR A 182 -10.33 -6.40 9.34
N ILE A 183 -11.63 -6.37 9.05
CA ILE A 183 -12.22 -5.78 7.85
C ILE A 183 -13.11 -4.63 8.33
N THR A 184 -12.84 -3.41 7.87
CA THR A 184 -13.54 -2.24 8.36
C THR A 184 -14.19 -1.48 7.21
N LEU A 185 -15.52 -1.32 7.27
CA LEU A 185 -16.26 -0.42 6.40
C LEU A 185 -16.19 0.99 6.99
N LYS A 186 -15.54 1.93 6.31
CA LYS A 186 -15.41 3.32 6.76
C LYS A 186 -15.12 4.25 5.60
N GLN A 187 -15.19 5.57 5.83
CA GLN A 187 -14.63 6.52 4.87
C GLN A 187 -13.11 6.50 4.95
N GLU A 188 -12.47 6.57 3.78
CA GLU A 188 -11.11 7.07 3.71
C GLU A 188 -11.06 8.51 4.26
N LYS A 189 -10.13 8.78 5.18
CA LYS A 189 -9.97 10.11 5.78
C LYS A 189 -9.70 11.12 4.66
N PRO A 190 -10.44 12.23 4.58
CA PRO A 190 -10.14 13.26 3.59
C PRO A 190 -8.76 13.86 3.89
N THR A 191 -7.86 13.79 2.91
CA THR A 191 -6.56 14.44 2.99
C THR A 191 -6.76 15.96 2.93
N PRO A 192 -6.27 16.75 3.90
CA PRO A 192 -6.42 18.21 3.89
C PRO A 192 -5.56 18.85 2.81
N THR A 193 -5.89 20.06 2.37
CA THR A 193 -4.97 20.88 1.56
C THR A 193 -3.73 21.25 2.38
N TYR A 194 -2.60 21.56 1.73
CA TYR A 194 -1.42 22.05 2.44
C TYR A 194 -1.73 23.25 3.35
N ALA A 195 -2.54 24.19 2.87
CA ALA A 195 -2.94 25.36 3.65
C ALA A 195 -3.71 24.99 4.94
N GLN A 196 -4.67 24.05 4.84
CA GLN A 196 -5.41 23.56 6.00
C GLN A 196 -4.51 22.79 6.97
N TYR A 197 -3.61 21.96 6.44
CA TYR A 197 -2.63 21.22 7.23
C TYR A 197 -1.72 22.18 8.02
N MET A 198 -1.13 23.17 7.34
CA MET A 198 -0.28 24.19 7.96
C MET A 198 -1.02 25.03 9.00
N ALA A 199 -2.28 25.41 8.74
CA ALA A 199 -3.10 26.10 9.73
C ALA A 199 -3.34 25.23 10.98
N SER A 200 -3.57 23.93 10.80
CA SER A 200 -3.75 23.00 11.91
C SER A 200 -2.47 22.87 12.76
N LEU A 201 -1.30 22.83 12.13
CA LEU A 201 -0.01 22.77 12.83
C LEU A 201 0.31 24.08 13.56
N ALA A 202 0.06 25.22 12.92
CA ALA A 202 0.21 26.53 13.55
C ALA A 202 -0.70 26.67 14.79
N SER A 203 -1.94 26.16 14.73
CA SER A 203 -2.86 26.16 15.88
C SER A 203 -2.37 25.31 17.05
N LYS A 204 -1.55 24.29 16.79
CA LYS A 204 -0.88 23.43 17.79
C LYS A 204 0.47 24.00 18.25
N GLY A 205 0.88 25.16 17.75
CA GLY A 205 2.14 25.79 18.10
C GLY A 205 3.39 25.14 17.50
N VAL A 206 3.23 24.28 16.47
CA VAL A 206 4.35 23.63 15.78
C VAL A 206 5.17 24.69 15.04
N ARG A 207 6.51 24.57 15.11
CA ARG A 207 7.47 25.51 14.52
C ARG A 207 8.41 24.78 13.56
N ASP A 208 9.11 25.55 12.73
CA ASP A 208 10.20 25.04 11.90
C ASP A 208 11.28 24.36 12.75
N SER A 209 11.73 23.19 12.32
CA SER A 209 12.89 22.55 12.92
C SER A 209 14.16 23.37 12.64
N GLN A 210 15.17 23.24 13.49
CA GLN A 210 16.41 24.02 13.40
C GLN A 210 17.63 23.11 13.49
N GLY A 211 18.68 23.44 12.74
CA GLY A 211 20.03 22.92 12.96
C GLY A 211 20.26 21.45 12.57
N GLN A 212 19.27 20.72 12.04
CA GLN A 212 19.43 19.34 11.60
C GLN A 212 19.31 19.20 10.07
N GLN A 213 20.32 18.59 9.44
CA GLN A 213 20.25 18.12 8.07
C GLN A 213 20.44 16.60 8.05
N ILE A 214 19.45 15.87 7.54
CA ILE A 214 19.49 14.41 7.42
C ILE A 214 19.62 14.06 5.94
N LYS A 215 20.68 13.34 5.57
CA LYS A 215 20.84 12.81 4.22
C LYS A 215 20.60 11.31 4.24
N ILE A 216 19.61 10.87 3.46
CA ILE A 216 19.25 9.47 3.31
C ILE A 216 19.56 9.04 1.89
N GLN A 217 20.32 7.96 1.74
CA GLN A 217 20.63 7.42 0.43
C GLN A 217 19.48 6.56 -0.10
N ALA A 218 19.16 6.71 -1.38
CA ALA A 218 18.00 6.05 -1.99
C ALA A 218 18.10 4.52 -1.88
N GLU A 219 19.29 3.94 -2.04
CA GLU A 219 19.51 2.50 -1.92
C GLU A 219 19.28 1.95 -0.50
N GLY A 220 19.28 2.80 0.53
CA GLY A 220 19.16 2.44 1.94
C GLY A 220 17.74 2.20 2.44
N ALA A 221 16.78 1.87 1.55
CA ALA A 221 15.40 1.58 1.96
C ALA A 221 15.32 0.32 2.85
N VAL A 222 14.70 0.47 4.03
CA VAL A 222 14.60 -0.59 5.05
C VAL A 222 13.49 -1.59 4.76
N TYR A 223 12.40 -1.12 4.14
CA TYR A 223 11.23 -1.91 3.73
C TYR A 223 10.78 -1.56 2.32
N LYS A 224 10.25 -2.58 1.62
CA LYS A 224 9.85 -2.51 0.22
C LYS A 224 8.61 -3.39 0.00
N SER A 225 7.76 -3.04 -0.95
CA SER A 225 6.60 -3.83 -1.33
C SER A 225 6.94 -5.10 -2.11
N ASP A 226 8.11 -5.12 -2.76
CA ASP A 226 8.51 -6.16 -3.71
C ASP A 226 10.03 -6.30 -3.74
N PRO A 227 10.59 -7.53 -3.85
CA PRO A 227 12.03 -7.75 -3.85
C PRO A 227 12.72 -7.17 -5.09
N VAL A 228 12.00 -6.80 -6.15
CA VAL A 228 12.61 -6.18 -7.35
C VAL A 228 13.02 -4.72 -7.13
N LEU A 229 12.56 -4.08 -6.05
CA LEU A 229 12.92 -2.70 -5.68
C LEU A 229 14.27 -2.66 -4.95
N TYR A 230 15.29 -3.25 -5.57
CA TYR A 230 16.62 -3.35 -4.99
C TYR A 230 17.55 -2.23 -5.45
N ALA A 231 18.62 -2.03 -4.67
CA ALA A 231 19.69 -1.10 -4.94
C ALA A 231 20.38 -1.36 -6.29
N ARG A 232 20.68 -0.31 -7.05
CA ARG A 232 21.38 -0.37 -8.33
C ARG A 232 22.51 0.64 -8.37
N SER A 233 23.48 0.37 -9.24
CA SER A 233 24.55 1.32 -9.55
C SER A 233 24.18 2.15 -10.75
N ASP A 234 24.33 3.46 -10.63
CA ASP A 234 24.21 4.43 -11.71
C ASP A 234 25.42 5.38 -11.70
N ARG A 235 26.19 5.35 -12.78
CA ARG A 235 27.36 6.23 -12.98
C ARG A 235 27.16 7.29 -14.06
N SER A 236 25.92 7.47 -14.53
CA SER A 236 25.58 8.44 -15.58
C SER A 236 25.75 9.89 -15.14
N SER A 237 25.84 10.14 -13.82
CA SER A 237 25.99 11.48 -13.26
C SER A 237 26.96 11.48 -12.08
N PRO A 238 27.97 12.37 -12.05
CA PRO A 238 28.93 12.48 -10.95
C PRO A 238 28.31 13.03 -9.65
N VAL A 239 27.11 13.60 -9.72
CA VAL A 239 26.36 14.06 -8.53
C VAL A 239 25.50 12.95 -7.89
N THR A 240 25.44 11.75 -8.47
CA THR A 240 24.80 10.59 -7.83
C THR A 240 25.76 10.00 -6.81
N GLU A 241 25.39 9.99 -5.53
CA GLU A 241 26.25 9.52 -4.46
C GLU A 241 25.82 8.15 -3.91
N PRO A 242 26.76 7.24 -3.60
CA PRO A 242 28.19 7.32 -3.89
C PRO A 242 28.50 7.24 -5.41
N TYR A 243 29.42 8.10 -5.89
CA TYR A 243 29.89 8.09 -7.28
C TYR A 243 31.26 7.42 -7.40
N HIS A 244 31.47 6.66 -8.47
CA HIS A 244 32.81 6.25 -8.88
C HIS A 244 32.87 6.03 -10.40
N LEU A 245 33.97 6.46 -11.04
CA LEU A 245 34.16 6.34 -12.49
C LEU A 245 34.18 4.87 -12.96
N THR A 246 35.01 4.04 -12.32
CA THR A 246 35.24 2.64 -12.73
C THR A 246 34.56 1.59 -11.87
N LYS A 247 34.27 1.86 -10.59
CA LYS A 247 33.67 0.89 -9.65
C LYS A 247 32.15 0.95 -9.67
N LEU A 248 31.53 -0.20 -9.48
CA LEU A 248 30.10 -0.32 -9.26
C LEU A 248 29.79 0.09 -7.81
N LYS A 249 29.16 1.24 -7.64
CA LYS A 249 28.68 1.74 -6.35
C LYS A 249 27.17 1.76 -6.34
N LEU A 250 26.54 1.14 -5.34
CA LEU A 250 25.09 1.17 -5.20
C LEU A 250 24.70 2.56 -4.73
N ASN A 251 23.85 3.24 -5.50
CA ASN A 251 23.57 4.68 -5.31
C ASN A 251 22.20 5.11 -5.87
N THR A 252 21.37 4.14 -6.28
CA THR A 252 20.01 4.33 -6.79
C THR A 252 19.14 3.14 -6.38
N LEU A 253 17.82 3.27 -6.51
CA LEU A 253 16.85 2.24 -6.10
C LEU A 253 15.84 1.93 -7.21
N GLY A 254 15.59 0.66 -7.48
CA GLY A 254 14.48 0.15 -8.31
C GLY A 254 14.65 0.33 -9.83
N GLY A 255 15.06 1.50 -10.32
CA GLY A 255 15.19 1.79 -11.75
C GLY A 255 13.92 1.45 -12.53
N LEU A 256 14.04 0.64 -13.60
CA LEU A 256 12.91 0.21 -14.45
C LEU A 256 11.80 -0.52 -13.66
N ASN A 257 12.08 -1.08 -12.48
CA ASN A 257 11.08 -1.81 -11.70
C ASN A 257 10.00 -0.91 -11.10
N TRP A 258 10.24 0.40 -11.05
CA TRP A 258 9.20 1.38 -10.70
C TRP A 258 8.04 1.47 -11.69
N ARG A 259 8.11 0.78 -12.85
CA ARG A 259 7.03 0.71 -13.84
C ARG A 259 5.75 0.04 -13.33
N TYR A 260 5.85 -0.77 -12.28
CA TYR A 260 4.69 -1.43 -11.68
C TYR A 260 4.01 -0.49 -10.69
N SER A 261 2.70 -0.33 -10.85
CA SER A 261 1.88 0.52 -10.00
C SER A 261 1.84 0.03 -8.56
N ARG A 262 1.63 0.96 -7.61
CA ARG A 262 1.43 0.69 -6.17
C ARG A 262 2.63 0.03 -5.46
N MET A 263 3.79 -0.02 -6.12
CA MET A 263 5.04 -0.33 -5.46
C MET A 263 5.44 0.79 -4.50
N TRP A 264 5.96 0.42 -3.34
CA TRP A 264 6.36 1.35 -2.28
C TRP A 264 7.68 0.91 -1.67
N VAL A 265 8.39 1.89 -1.11
CA VAL A 265 9.62 1.69 -0.33
C VAL A 265 9.58 2.66 0.84
N THR A 266 10.26 2.30 1.93
CA THR A 266 10.28 3.05 3.18
C THR A 266 11.71 3.24 3.63
N TRP A 267 12.00 4.44 4.09
CA TRP A 267 13.19 4.77 4.84
C TRP A 267 12.78 5.17 6.26
N GLU A 268 13.62 4.81 7.23
CA GLU A 268 13.48 5.20 8.62
C GLU A 268 14.65 6.11 8.97
N PHE A 269 14.38 7.15 9.75
CA PHE A 269 15.38 8.12 10.20
C PHE A 269 14.90 8.79 11.48
N ASP A 270 15.84 9.18 12.33
CA ASP A 270 15.56 9.85 13.59
C ASP A 270 15.69 11.38 13.45
N VAL A 271 14.68 12.09 13.97
CA VAL A 271 14.71 13.54 14.11
C VAL A 271 15.10 13.92 15.53
N GLN A 272 15.87 14.99 15.70
CA GLN A 272 16.34 15.44 17.02
C GLN A 272 15.25 16.14 17.83
N GLN A 273 14.28 16.74 17.14
CA GLN A 273 13.19 17.49 17.73
C GLN A 273 11.95 17.45 16.85
N ASP A 274 10.79 17.59 17.46
CA ASP A 274 9.55 17.82 16.74
C ASP A 274 9.60 19.18 16.01
N GLY A 275 9.05 19.24 14.79
CA GLY A 275 8.99 20.47 14.01
C GLY A 275 8.65 20.25 12.54
N LEU A 276 8.60 21.34 11.78
CA LEU A 276 8.45 21.30 10.32
C LEU A 276 9.82 21.11 9.67
N TYR A 277 9.94 20.07 8.84
CA TYR A 277 11.15 19.76 8.08
C TYR A 277 10.91 19.97 6.58
N GLN A 278 11.94 20.41 5.88
CA GLN A 278 11.96 20.39 4.41
C GLN A 278 12.46 19.02 3.94
N ILE A 279 11.74 18.42 2.98
CA ILE A 279 12.13 17.16 2.35
C ILE A 279 12.48 17.44 0.89
N ASP A 280 13.74 17.25 0.55
CA ASP A 280 14.22 17.34 -0.83
C ASP A 280 14.46 15.94 -1.41
N LEU A 281 13.83 15.65 -2.54
CA LEU A 281 13.99 14.39 -3.24
C LEU A 281 14.86 14.57 -4.48
N ARG A 282 15.93 13.77 -4.57
CA ARG A 282 16.70 13.62 -5.81
C ARG A 282 16.15 12.46 -6.62
N CYS A 283 15.52 12.77 -7.75
CA CYS A 283 14.95 11.79 -8.64
C CYS A 283 15.69 11.73 -9.98
N LYS A 284 15.43 10.66 -10.72
CA LYS A 284 15.87 10.50 -12.10
C LYS A 284 14.70 9.91 -12.90
N GLN A 285 14.22 10.65 -13.89
CA GLN A 285 13.27 10.15 -14.88
C GLN A 285 13.97 10.13 -16.25
N ASP A 286 14.33 8.94 -16.71
CA ASP A 286 14.94 8.69 -18.02
C ASP A 286 14.15 7.65 -18.85
N PHE A 287 12.90 7.38 -18.49
CA PHE A 287 12.09 6.31 -19.08
C PHE A 287 10.89 6.83 -19.90
N ASN A 288 10.06 7.73 -19.34
CA ASN A 288 8.91 8.24 -20.07
C ASN A 288 9.25 9.63 -20.65
N VAL A 289 9.60 9.66 -21.94
CA VAL A 289 9.82 10.93 -22.65
C VAL A 289 8.54 11.77 -22.60
N ASP A 290 8.68 13.08 -22.37
CA ASP A 290 7.60 14.08 -22.34
C ASP A 290 6.46 13.86 -21.33
N THR A 291 6.65 12.99 -20.33
CA THR A 291 5.63 12.72 -19.30
C THR A 291 6.22 12.70 -17.90
N ALA A 292 5.47 13.27 -16.95
CA ALA A 292 5.84 13.27 -15.56
C ALA A 292 5.59 11.89 -14.94
N SER A 293 6.55 11.42 -14.13
CA SER A 293 6.27 10.36 -13.16
C SER A 293 5.78 10.99 -11.86
N THR A 294 4.82 10.37 -11.19
CA THR A 294 4.34 10.84 -9.89
C THR A 294 4.59 9.80 -8.81
N ARG A 295 4.72 10.26 -7.56
CA ARG A 295 4.82 9.43 -6.37
C ARG A 295 3.91 9.98 -5.28
N LYS A 296 3.28 9.07 -4.55
CA LYS A 296 2.60 9.38 -3.29
C LYS A 296 3.63 9.33 -2.17
N ILE A 297 3.70 10.37 -1.34
CA ILE A 297 4.59 10.43 -0.17
C ILE A 297 3.75 10.23 1.09
N LEU A 298 4.21 9.30 1.93
CA LEU A 298 3.62 9.02 3.23
C LEU A 298 4.66 9.37 4.30
N ILE A 299 4.21 10.02 5.37
CA ILE A 299 4.98 10.25 6.59
C ILE A 299 4.26 9.48 7.70
N ASP A 300 4.98 8.61 8.40
CA ASP A 300 4.43 7.72 9.42
C ASP A 300 3.21 6.89 8.94
N GLY A 301 3.21 6.53 7.66
CA GLY A 301 2.15 5.72 7.05
C GLY A 301 0.88 6.47 6.64
N GLU A 302 0.82 7.79 6.83
CA GLU A 302 -0.31 8.62 6.39
C GLU A 302 0.15 9.64 5.32
N VAL A 303 -0.77 10.08 4.44
CA VAL A 303 -0.52 11.21 3.54
C VAL A 303 -0.90 12.49 4.30
N PRO A 304 0.06 13.38 4.62
CA PRO A 304 -0.24 14.55 5.46
C PRO A 304 -1.19 15.57 4.81
N TYR A 305 -1.04 15.81 3.51
CA TYR A 305 -1.83 16.77 2.75
C TYR A 305 -1.88 16.41 1.24
N GLN A 306 -2.88 16.95 0.52
CA GLN A 306 -3.27 16.53 -0.84
C GLN A 306 -2.13 16.58 -1.86
N GLU A 307 -1.25 17.56 -1.76
CA GLU A 307 -0.13 17.75 -2.67
C GLU A 307 0.87 16.59 -2.61
N LEU A 308 0.92 15.85 -1.48
CA LEU A 308 1.73 14.64 -1.33
C LEU A 308 1.09 13.39 -1.92
N GLU A 309 -0.16 13.45 -2.37
CA GLU A 309 -0.80 12.33 -3.09
C GLU A 309 -0.15 12.10 -4.46
N ASN A 310 0.36 13.18 -5.10
CA ASN A 310 0.87 13.18 -6.46
C ASN A 310 2.08 14.11 -6.63
N VAL A 311 3.20 13.79 -6.00
CA VAL A 311 4.46 14.52 -6.15
C VAL A 311 5.12 14.18 -7.48
N VAL A 312 5.36 15.18 -8.31
CA VAL A 312 6.03 15.01 -9.60
C VAL A 312 7.52 14.74 -9.38
N THR A 313 7.97 13.57 -9.82
CA THR A 313 9.38 13.17 -9.85
C THR A 313 9.90 13.25 -11.28
N ARG A 314 10.86 14.13 -11.53
CA ARG A 314 11.55 14.31 -12.82
C ARG A 314 12.98 13.77 -12.74
#